data_AF-A0A653C234-F1
#
_entry.id   AF-A0A653C234-F1
#
_cell.length_a   1.000
_cell.length_b   1.000
_cell.length_c   1.000
_cell.angle_alpha   90.00
_cell.angle_beta   90.00
_cell.angle_gamma   90.00
#
_symmetry.space_group_name_H-M   'P 1'
#
loop_
_entity.id
_entity.type
_entity.pdbx_description
1 polymer ?
#
loop_
_entity_poly.entity_id
_entity_poly.type
_entity_poly.pdbx_seq_one_letter_code
_entity_poly.pdbx_strand_id
1 'polypeptide(L)'
;QAEIWSVFIAILRKSVRNLQACTDVGLIEHVLKRLRNADVVVADLLIEMLGVLASYSITVKELKLLFGAMKAVGGKWPRHSAKLLNVLRQMPQRTGPDVFFSFPGRKGSAIVLPPLAKWPYENGFTFTTWFRLDPINSVNIEREKPYLYCFKTSKGVGYTAHFVGNCLVLTSMKIKGKGFQHCVKYEFQPRKWYMLAVVYIYNRWTKSEIKCLVNGQLASSTEMAWFVSTNDVFDKCYIGATPELDEERVFCGQMSAIYLFSEALTTHQICAMHRLGPGYK
;
A
#
# COMPACT_ATOMS: atom_id res chain seq x y z
N GLN A 1 11.17 21.61 24.70
CA GLN A 1 11.20 20.12 24.60
C GLN A 1 9.84 19.54 24.16
N ALA A 2 8.73 19.94 24.77
CA ALA A 2 7.39 19.45 24.40
C ALA A 2 7.05 19.63 22.89
N GLU A 3 7.38 20.79 22.32
CA GLU A 3 7.17 21.08 20.90
C GLU A 3 7.91 20.11 19.95
N ILE A 4 9.15 19.73 20.30
CA ILE A 4 9.92 18.77 19.50
C ILE A 4 9.21 17.42 19.48
N TRP A 5 8.68 16.98 20.63
CA TRP A 5 7.97 15.71 20.72
C TRP A 5 6.64 15.72 19.99
N SER A 6 5.85 16.80 20.08
CA SER A 6 4.59 16.92 19.36
C SER A 6 4.80 16.93 17.84
N VAL A 7 5.81 17.67 17.35
CA VAL A 7 6.20 17.66 15.93
C VAL A 7 6.65 16.27 15.49
N PHE A 8 7.47 15.60 16.30
CA PHE A 8 7.94 14.25 15.98
C PHE A 8 6.79 13.23 15.92
N ILE A 9 5.83 13.27 16.85
CA ILE A 9 4.61 12.44 16.80
C ILE A 9 3.82 12.70 15.52
N ALA A 10 3.65 13.98 15.13
CA ALA A 10 2.95 14.34 13.90
C ALA A 10 3.66 13.80 12.65
N ILE A 11 5.00 13.77 12.65
CA ILE A 11 5.82 13.17 11.59
C ILE A 11 5.60 11.64 11.54
N LEU A 12 5.62 10.96 12.69
CA LEU A 12 5.41 9.51 12.77
C LEU A 12 4.02 9.09 12.29
N ARG A 13 2.96 9.80 12.71
CA ARG A 13 1.58 9.51 12.28
C ARG A 13 1.38 9.58 10.77
N LYS A 14 2.22 10.34 10.06
CA LYS A 14 2.11 10.56 8.62
C LYS A 14 2.96 9.61 7.78
N SER A 15 3.98 8.96 8.36
CA SER A 15 5.01 8.24 7.58
C SER A 15 5.27 6.85 8.13
N VAL A 16 4.83 5.84 7.38
CA VAL A 16 5.14 4.42 7.66
C VAL A 16 6.65 4.16 7.59
N ARG A 17 7.37 4.87 6.71
CA ARG A 17 8.83 4.78 6.64
C ARG A 17 9.51 5.26 7.91
N ASN A 18 9.02 6.35 8.50
CA ASN A 18 9.58 6.85 9.76
C ASN A 18 9.24 5.92 10.92
N LEU A 19 8.03 5.35 10.92
CA LEU A 19 7.64 4.32 11.88
C LEU A 19 8.55 3.09 11.79
N GLN A 20 8.82 2.58 10.58
CA GLN A 20 9.75 1.47 10.36
C GLN A 20 11.15 1.81 10.86
N ALA A 21 11.70 2.97 10.50
CA ALA A 21 13.01 3.40 10.97
C ALA A 21 13.08 3.49 12.51
N CYS A 22 11.98 3.91 13.16
CA CYS A 22 11.89 3.93 14.62
C CYS A 22 11.83 2.52 15.23
N THR A 23 11.16 1.58 14.57
CA THR A 23 11.15 0.16 14.97
C THR A 23 12.56 -0.44 14.84
N ASP A 24 13.28 -0.17 13.76
CA ASP A 24 14.62 -0.72 13.51
C ASP A 24 15.64 -0.30 14.58
N VAL A 25 15.50 0.92 15.11
CA VAL A 25 16.35 1.42 16.22
C VAL A 25 15.80 1.07 17.61
N GLY A 26 14.69 0.33 17.70
CA GLY A 26 14.06 -0.05 18.96
C GLY A 26 13.56 1.14 19.77
N LEU A 27 12.95 2.14 19.12
CA LEU A 27 12.55 3.40 19.77
C LEU A 27 11.60 3.18 20.95
N ILE A 28 10.73 2.16 20.92
CA ILE A 28 9.83 1.83 22.04
C ILE A 28 10.65 1.56 23.32
N GLU A 29 11.74 0.80 23.23
CA GLU A 29 12.60 0.51 24.39
C GLU A 29 13.21 1.79 24.97
N HIS A 30 13.68 2.68 24.10
CA HIS A 30 14.28 3.95 24.49
C HIS A 30 13.26 4.88 25.16
N VAL A 31 12.05 4.96 24.61
CA VAL A 31 10.96 5.77 25.15
C VAL A 31 10.51 5.23 26.51
N LEU A 32 10.35 3.91 26.67
CA LEU A 32 9.99 3.30 27.96
C LEU A 32 11.05 3.52 29.04
N LYS A 33 12.34 3.50 28.69
CA LYS A 33 13.43 3.84 29.61
C LYS A 33 13.36 5.31 30.04
N ARG A 34 13.15 6.23 29.08
CA ARG A 34 13.07 7.68 29.34
C ARG A 34 11.83 8.05 30.16
N LEU A 35 10.71 7.37 29.95
CA LEU A 35 9.42 7.66 30.60
C LEU A 35 9.51 7.65 32.13
N ARG A 36 10.40 6.82 32.70
CA ARG A 36 10.57 6.70 34.16
C ARG A 36 11.01 8.01 34.84
N ASN A 37 11.76 8.84 34.12
CA ASN A 37 12.37 10.06 34.65
C ASN A 37 11.79 11.33 34.00
N ALA A 38 10.77 11.18 33.16
CA ALA A 38 10.18 12.31 32.45
C ALA A 38 9.28 13.14 33.38
N ASP A 39 9.26 14.45 33.17
CA ASP A 39 8.23 15.30 33.75
C ASP A 39 6.83 14.96 33.19
N VAL A 40 5.78 15.49 33.81
CA VAL A 40 4.40 15.13 33.45
C VAL A 40 4.07 15.43 31.99
N VAL A 41 4.51 16.57 31.47
CA VAL A 41 4.18 17.04 30.13
C VAL A 41 4.90 16.20 29.08
N VAL A 42 6.19 15.96 29.28
CA VAL A 42 7.00 15.10 28.41
C VAL A 42 6.52 13.65 28.49
N ALA A 43 6.18 13.15 29.67
CA ALA A 43 5.66 11.80 29.85
C ALA A 43 4.39 11.57 29.01
N ASP A 44 3.47 12.53 28.99
CA ASP A 44 2.23 12.42 28.22
C ASP A 44 2.49 12.32 26.71
N LEU A 45 3.42 13.12 26.20
CA LEU A 45 3.84 13.06 24.79
C LEU A 45 4.58 11.75 24.47
N LEU A 46 5.43 11.26 25.37
CA LEU A 46 6.09 9.97 25.21
C LEU A 46 5.09 8.81 25.18
N ILE A 47 4.05 8.85 26.02
CA ILE A 47 2.98 7.84 26.03
C ILE A 47 2.15 7.90 24.74
N GLU A 48 1.84 9.10 24.25
CA GLU A 48 1.18 9.26 22.96
C GLU A 48 2.03 8.66 21.82
N MET A 49 3.34 8.93 21.82
CA MET A 49 4.28 8.35 20.87
C MET A 49 4.32 6.82 20.95
N LEU A 50 4.32 6.24 22.15
CA LEU A 50 4.24 4.79 22.34
C LEU A 50 2.97 4.21 21.71
N GLY A 51 1.83 4.91 21.83
CA GLY A 51 0.58 4.55 21.14
C GLY A 51 0.73 4.48 19.63
N VAL A 52 1.39 5.48 19.05
CA VAL A 52 1.64 5.53 17.60
C VAL A 52 2.61 4.43 17.16
N LEU A 53 3.72 4.23 17.87
CA LEU A 53 4.72 3.22 17.53
C LEU A 53 4.15 1.80 17.68
N ALA A 54 3.47 1.52 18.80
CA ALA A 54 3.00 0.17 19.08
C ALA A 54 1.76 -0.23 18.25
N SER A 55 0.96 0.74 17.79
CA SER A 55 -0.10 0.44 16.82
C SER A 55 0.50 0.06 15.46
N TYR A 56 1.65 0.61 15.09
CA TYR A 56 2.39 0.17 13.91
C TYR A 56 3.02 -1.21 14.09
N SER A 57 3.96 -1.36 15.04
CA SER A 57 4.67 -2.62 15.30
C SER A 57 5.16 -2.68 16.73
N ILE A 58 5.06 -3.85 17.34
CA ILE A 58 5.61 -4.12 18.67
C ILE A 58 6.08 -5.57 18.75
N THR A 59 7.31 -5.76 19.22
CA THR A 59 7.88 -7.10 19.45
C THR A 59 7.41 -7.66 20.80
N VAL A 60 7.54 -8.97 20.99
CA VAL A 60 7.28 -9.63 22.28
C VAL A 60 8.14 -9.03 23.40
N LYS A 61 9.39 -8.64 23.08
CA LYS A 61 10.32 -8.01 24.04
C LYS A 61 9.80 -6.64 24.48
N GLU A 62 9.46 -5.78 23.54
CA GLU A 62 8.91 -4.44 23.82
C GLU A 62 7.57 -4.51 24.56
N LEU A 63 6.71 -5.47 24.20
CA LEU A 63 5.45 -5.71 24.89
C LEU A 63 5.69 -6.11 26.36
N LYS A 64 6.64 -7.01 26.62
CA LYS A 64 7.05 -7.36 28.00
C LYS A 64 7.59 -6.15 28.76
N LEU A 65 8.37 -5.28 28.12
CA LEU A 65 8.86 -4.04 28.73
C LEU A 65 7.71 -3.07 29.06
N LEU A 66 6.72 -2.95 28.19
CA LEU A 66 5.53 -2.13 28.43
C LEU A 66 4.73 -2.65 29.64
N PHE A 67 4.45 -3.95 29.70
CA PHE A 67 3.81 -4.57 30.87
C PHE A 67 4.66 -4.39 32.14
N GLY A 68 5.98 -4.54 32.03
CA GLY A 68 6.91 -4.29 33.12
C GLY A 68 6.86 -2.86 33.65
N ALA A 69 6.61 -1.87 32.80
CA ALA A 69 6.45 -0.46 33.19
C ALA A 69 5.15 -0.19 33.97
N MET A 70 4.17 -1.09 33.91
CA MET A 70 2.90 -1.02 34.64
C MET A 70 2.85 -1.96 35.85
N LYS A 71 3.87 -2.81 36.05
CA LYS A 71 3.90 -3.80 37.14
C LYS A 71 3.87 -3.08 38.49
N ALA A 72 2.90 -3.43 39.33
CA ALA A 72 2.81 -2.88 40.68
C ALA A 72 4.01 -3.29 41.53
N VAL A 73 4.53 -2.34 42.31
CA VAL A 73 5.60 -2.55 43.29
C VAL A 73 5.08 -2.12 44.65
N GLY A 74 5.16 -3.00 45.65
CA GLY A 74 4.62 -2.71 46.99
C GLY A 74 3.11 -2.41 46.98
N GLY A 75 2.34 -3.09 46.12
CA GLY A 75 0.89 -2.91 45.99
C GLY A 75 0.43 -1.62 45.31
N LYS A 76 1.35 -0.77 44.82
CA LYS A 76 1.03 0.48 44.13
C LYS A 76 1.43 0.44 42.67
N TRP A 77 0.55 0.94 41.81
CA TRP A 77 0.81 1.07 40.38
C TRP A 77 1.74 2.27 40.12
N PRO A 78 2.71 2.16 39.21
CA PRO A 78 3.53 3.28 38.78
C PRO A 78 2.70 4.45 38.22
N ARG A 79 3.22 5.68 38.35
CA ARG A 79 2.53 6.96 38.04
C ARG A 79 1.78 7.01 36.71
N HIS A 80 2.30 6.37 35.67
CA HIS A 80 1.77 6.45 34.30
C HIS A 80 0.97 5.24 33.85
N SER A 81 0.75 4.26 34.73
CA SER A 81 0.24 2.95 34.34
C SER A 81 -1.15 3.00 33.72
N ALA A 82 -2.06 3.82 34.24
CA ALA A 82 -3.39 4.01 33.66
C ALA A 82 -3.32 4.60 32.23
N LYS A 83 -2.36 5.50 31.96
CA LYS A 83 -2.16 6.06 30.62
C LYS A 83 -1.51 5.04 29.67
N LEU A 84 -0.62 4.18 30.17
CA LEU A 84 -0.03 3.08 29.38
C LEU A 84 -1.05 2.00 29.01
N LEU A 85 -2.11 1.79 29.79
CA LEU A 85 -3.23 0.94 29.37
C LEU A 85 -3.92 1.48 28.10
N ASN A 86 -3.96 2.80 27.89
CA ASN A 86 -4.50 3.37 26.65
C ASN A 86 -3.63 3.02 25.44
N VAL A 87 -2.31 2.84 25.61
CA VAL A 87 -1.42 2.36 24.55
C VAL A 87 -1.84 0.96 24.12
N LEU A 88 -2.08 0.04 25.07
CA LEU A 88 -2.58 -1.31 24.77
C LEU A 88 -3.91 -1.28 24.01
N ARG A 89 -4.81 -0.36 24.36
CA ARG A 89 -6.10 -0.20 23.66
C ARG A 89 -5.94 0.29 22.21
N GLN A 90 -4.88 1.05 21.92
CA GLN A 90 -4.59 1.55 20.57
C GLN A 90 -3.88 0.51 19.70
N MET A 91 -3.12 -0.42 20.27
CA MET A 91 -2.39 -1.45 19.52
C MET A 91 -3.25 -2.24 18.51
N PRO A 92 -4.46 -2.73 18.84
CA PRO A 92 -5.28 -3.48 17.89
C PRO A 92 -5.97 -2.58 16.85
N GLN A 93 -5.94 -1.26 16.99
CA GLN A 93 -6.57 -0.31 16.07
C GLN A 93 -5.69 -0.04 14.85
N ARG A 94 -5.27 -1.10 14.17
CA ARG A 94 -4.47 -1.03 12.95
C ARG A 94 -5.32 -0.62 11.75
N THR A 95 -4.71 0.15 10.85
CA THR A 95 -5.35 0.53 9.59
C THR A 95 -4.61 -0.12 8.42
N GLY A 96 -5.32 -0.97 7.68
CA GLY A 96 -4.79 -1.68 6.51
C GLY A 96 -4.28 -3.10 6.81
N PRO A 97 -3.50 -3.68 5.87
CA PRO A 97 -3.01 -5.06 5.96
C PRO A 97 -1.97 -5.27 7.07
N ASP A 98 -1.96 -6.46 7.69
CA ASP A 98 -0.97 -6.84 8.71
C ASP A 98 0.42 -7.10 8.13
N VAL A 99 0.50 -7.51 6.86
CA VAL A 99 1.73 -7.79 6.14
C VAL A 99 1.64 -7.12 4.78
N PHE A 100 2.70 -6.43 4.36
CA PHE A 100 2.74 -5.72 3.09
C PHE A 100 4.18 -5.61 2.57
N PHE A 101 4.32 -5.43 1.27
CA PHE A 101 5.57 -5.01 0.64
C PHE A 101 5.69 -3.49 0.74
N SER A 102 6.88 -3.00 1.12
CA SER A 102 7.19 -1.58 1.17
C SER A 102 8.06 -1.20 -0.03
N PHE A 103 7.57 -0.27 -0.84
CA PHE A 103 8.28 0.28 -1.99
C PHE A 103 8.83 1.66 -1.62
N PRO A 104 10.17 1.82 -1.47
CA PRO A 104 10.77 3.07 -1.01
C PRO A 104 10.72 4.23 -2.00
N GLY A 105 10.31 4.00 -3.25
CA GLY A 105 10.32 5.03 -4.31
C GLY A 105 11.73 5.40 -4.76
N ARG A 106 12.67 4.46 -4.74
CA ARG A 106 14.07 4.65 -5.17
C ARG A 106 14.36 3.83 -6.41
N LYS A 107 15.38 4.22 -7.19
CA LYS A 107 15.82 3.49 -8.38
C LYS A 107 15.97 2.00 -8.10
N GLY A 108 15.39 1.16 -8.96
CA GLY A 108 15.42 -0.30 -8.78
C GLY A 108 14.36 -0.89 -7.84
N SER A 109 13.53 -0.07 -7.19
CA SER A 109 12.45 -0.53 -6.29
C SER A 109 11.31 -1.19 -7.08
N ALA A 110 11.34 -2.52 -7.23
CA ALA A 110 10.31 -3.28 -7.93
C ALA A 110 10.21 -4.72 -7.43
N ILE A 111 9.07 -5.36 -7.69
CA ILE A 111 8.96 -6.82 -7.70
C ILE A 111 8.97 -7.27 -9.16
N VAL A 112 9.94 -8.10 -9.52
CA VAL A 112 10.06 -8.65 -10.88
C VAL A 112 9.40 -10.01 -10.93
N LEU A 113 8.49 -10.21 -11.87
CA LEU A 113 7.81 -11.49 -12.06
C LEU A 113 8.57 -12.33 -13.10
N PRO A 114 8.60 -13.67 -12.94
CA PRO A 114 9.15 -14.54 -13.97
C PRO A 114 8.33 -14.41 -15.26
N PRO A 115 8.93 -14.70 -16.44
CA PRO A 115 8.22 -14.64 -17.71
C PRO A 115 6.97 -15.52 -17.72
N LEU A 116 5.86 -14.97 -18.19
CA LEU A 116 4.61 -15.70 -18.33
C LEU A 116 4.48 -16.17 -19.79
N ALA A 117 4.55 -17.49 -19.98
CA ALA A 117 4.51 -18.10 -21.30
C ALA A 117 3.17 -17.87 -22.03
N LYS A 118 2.07 -17.76 -21.27
CA LYS A 118 0.74 -17.46 -21.78
C LYS A 118 0.08 -16.40 -20.91
N TRP A 119 -0.57 -15.44 -21.54
CA TRP A 119 -1.45 -14.49 -20.87
C TRP A 119 -2.90 -14.99 -20.97
N PRO A 120 -3.78 -14.70 -19.98
CA PRO A 120 -5.20 -15.03 -20.09
C PRO A 120 -5.79 -14.46 -21.39
N TYR A 121 -6.45 -15.29 -22.20
CA TYR A 121 -6.93 -14.90 -23.54
C TYR A 121 -8.43 -15.19 -23.78
N GLU A 122 -9.10 -15.93 -22.89
CA GLU A 122 -10.50 -16.34 -23.11
C GLU A 122 -11.50 -15.32 -22.58
N ASN A 123 -11.61 -15.19 -21.25
CA ASN A 123 -12.65 -14.39 -20.60
C ASN A 123 -12.12 -13.08 -19.98
N GLY A 124 -10.85 -12.75 -20.23
CA GLY A 124 -10.19 -11.61 -19.60
C GLY A 124 -9.39 -12.00 -18.35
N PHE A 125 -9.08 -11.01 -17.51
CA PHE A 125 -8.28 -11.20 -16.29
C PHE A 125 -8.59 -10.12 -15.27
N THR A 126 -8.25 -10.37 -14.01
CA THR A 126 -8.41 -9.40 -12.93
C THR A 126 -7.10 -9.22 -12.17
N PHE A 127 -6.61 -7.99 -12.09
CA PHE A 127 -5.57 -7.61 -11.15
C PHE A 127 -6.22 -7.03 -9.89
N THR A 128 -5.82 -7.47 -8.70
CA THR A 128 -6.27 -6.85 -7.46
C THR A 128 -5.13 -6.74 -6.44
N THR A 129 -5.18 -5.68 -5.64
CA THR A 129 -4.22 -5.44 -4.55
C THR A 129 -4.84 -4.50 -3.54
N TRP A 130 -4.40 -4.59 -2.29
CA TRP A 130 -4.45 -3.44 -1.38
C TRP A 130 -3.23 -2.57 -1.64
N PHE A 131 -3.40 -1.26 -1.71
CA PHE A 131 -2.29 -0.33 -1.85
C PHE A 131 -2.48 0.95 -1.04
N ARG A 132 -1.36 1.58 -0.70
CA ARG A 132 -1.29 2.90 -0.08
C ARG A 132 -0.15 3.67 -0.73
N LEU A 133 -0.48 4.78 -1.39
CA LEU A 133 0.52 5.70 -1.94
C LEU A 133 1.18 6.49 -0.82
N ASP A 134 2.49 6.72 -0.90
CA ASP A 134 3.22 7.54 0.07
C ASP A 134 4.28 8.42 -0.64
N PRO A 135 3.85 9.37 -1.51
CA PRO A 135 4.76 10.19 -2.29
C PRO A 135 5.73 10.97 -1.38
N ILE A 136 6.98 11.10 -1.83
CA ILE A 136 8.06 11.69 -1.03
C ILE A 136 7.90 13.21 -0.95
N ASN A 137 7.65 13.87 -2.09
CA ASN A 137 7.48 15.31 -2.19
C ASN A 137 6.22 15.64 -3.00
N SER A 138 5.40 16.57 -2.52
CA SER A 138 4.20 17.02 -3.24
C SER A 138 4.49 17.82 -4.51
N VAL A 139 5.72 18.34 -4.64
CA VAL A 139 6.13 19.23 -5.74
C VAL A 139 6.35 18.48 -7.06
N ASN A 140 6.73 17.20 -7.02
CA ASN A 140 7.07 16.42 -8.21
C ASN A 140 5.94 15.51 -8.73
N ILE A 141 4.77 15.56 -8.09
CA ILE A 141 3.62 14.67 -8.37
C ILE A 141 3.16 14.77 -9.84
N GLU A 142 3.32 15.93 -10.48
CA GLU A 142 2.94 16.11 -11.89
C GLU A 142 3.94 15.50 -12.89
N ARG A 143 5.21 15.38 -12.50
CA ARG A 143 6.27 14.81 -13.35
C ARG A 143 6.37 13.30 -13.21
N GLU A 144 6.19 12.80 -11.99
CA GLU A 144 6.29 11.38 -11.67
C GLU A 144 5.10 10.60 -12.24
N LYS A 145 5.37 9.36 -12.68
CA LYS A 145 4.38 8.41 -13.19
C LYS A 145 4.57 7.06 -12.50
N PRO A 146 4.32 6.95 -11.19
CA PRO A 146 4.59 5.72 -10.45
C PRO A 146 3.68 4.59 -10.96
N TYR A 147 4.29 3.47 -11.35
CA TYR A 147 3.56 2.31 -11.89
C TYR A 147 3.08 1.39 -10.79
N LEU A 148 1.79 1.04 -10.80
CA LEU A 148 1.25 -0.02 -9.96
C LEU A 148 1.69 -1.39 -10.50
N TYR A 149 1.53 -1.60 -11.80
CA TYR A 149 2.02 -2.78 -12.51
C TYR A 149 2.37 -2.47 -13.96
N CYS A 150 3.25 -3.31 -14.51
CA CYS A 150 3.60 -3.35 -15.92
C CYS A 150 3.66 -4.82 -16.34
N PHE A 151 2.79 -5.25 -17.25
CA PHE A 151 2.77 -6.60 -17.80
C PHE A 151 2.92 -6.51 -19.31
N LYS A 152 4.15 -6.66 -19.81
CA LYS A 152 4.45 -6.50 -21.23
C LYS A 152 5.29 -7.63 -21.78
N THR A 153 5.24 -7.76 -23.09
CA THR A 153 6.21 -8.50 -23.90
C THR A 153 7.41 -7.60 -24.22
N SER A 154 8.52 -8.19 -24.65
CA SER A 154 9.71 -7.48 -25.15
C SER A 154 9.41 -6.51 -26.30
N LYS A 155 8.34 -6.73 -27.06
CA LYS A 155 7.87 -5.83 -28.14
C LYS A 155 7.05 -4.64 -27.62
N GLY A 156 6.78 -4.56 -26.32
CA GLY A 156 6.04 -3.47 -25.68
C GLY A 156 4.52 -3.60 -25.75
N VAL A 157 4.01 -4.77 -26.16
CA VAL A 157 2.58 -5.13 -26.18
C VAL A 157 2.18 -5.61 -24.78
N GLY A 158 0.99 -5.25 -24.30
CA GLY A 158 0.52 -5.66 -22.98
C GLY A 158 -0.24 -4.58 -22.21
N TYR A 159 -0.13 -4.60 -20.88
CA TYR A 159 -0.95 -3.83 -19.95
C TYR A 159 -0.10 -3.05 -18.95
N THR A 160 -0.52 -1.85 -18.60
CA THR A 160 0.07 -1.10 -17.49
C THR A 160 -0.97 -0.31 -16.73
N ALA A 161 -0.72 -0.10 -15.44
CA ALA A 161 -1.43 0.87 -14.63
C ALA A 161 -0.41 1.77 -13.93
N HIS A 162 -0.55 3.09 -14.10
CA HIS A 162 0.32 4.09 -13.47
C HIS A 162 -0.50 5.27 -12.98
N PHE A 163 0.03 6.03 -12.03
CA PHE A 163 -0.62 7.26 -11.58
C PHE A 163 -0.15 8.45 -12.41
N VAL A 164 -1.07 9.38 -12.63
CA VAL A 164 -0.80 10.74 -13.11
C VAL A 164 -1.51 11.66 -12.14
N GLY A 165 -0.76 12.42 -11.35
CA GLY A 165 -1.32 13.06 -10.16
C GLY A 165 -1.89 12.01 -9.19
N ASN A 166 -3.13 12.23 -8.77
CA ASN A 166 -3.86 11.32 -7.87
C ASN A 166 -4.76 10.30 -8.60
N CYS A 167 -4.75 10.29 -9.94
CA CYS A 167 -5.63 9.44 -10.74
C CYS A 167 -4.87 8.25 -11.33
N LEU A 168 -5.52 7.10 -11.41
CA LEU A 168 -4.94 5.91 -12.05
C LEU A 168 -5.24 5.92 -13.55
N VAL A 169 -4.21 5.71 -14.36
CA VAL A 169 -4.31 5.57 -15.81
C VAL A 169 -4.00 4.13 -16.20
N LEU A 170 -5.00 3.48 -16.79
CA LEU A 170 -4.90 2.13 -17.35
C LEU A 170 -4.50 2.25 -18.82
N THR A 171 -3.53 1.47 -19.26
CA THR A 171 -3.12 1.44 -20.67
C THR A 171 -3.09 0.00 -21.17
N SER A 172 -3.77 -0.24 -22.29
CA SER A 172 -3.70 -1.47 -23.07
C SER A 172 -2.92 -1.16 -24.35
N MET A 173 -1.78 -1.80 -24.57
CA MET A 173 -0.91 -1.58 -25.72
C MET A 173 -1.08 -2.72 -26.72
N LYS A 174 -1.60 -2.41 -27.92
CA LYS A 174 -1.71 -3.38 -29.03
C LYS A 174 -0.40 -3.49 -29.81
N ILE A 175 0.26 -2.35 -30.03
CA ILE A 175 1.54 -2.22 -30.71
C ILE A 175 2.34 -1.13 -29.99
N LYS A 176 3.68 -1.20 -29.99
CA LYS A 176 4.51 -0.17 -29.35
C LYS A 176 4.12 1.24 -29.83
N GLY A 177 3.80 2.12 -28.89
CA GLY A 177 3.36 3.50 -29.16
C GLY A 177 1.90 3.69 -29.59
N LYS A 178 1.15 2.61 -29.89
CA LYS A 178 -0.27 2.66 -30.26
C LYS A 178 -1.10 1.78 -29.32
N GLY A 179 -1.75 2.42 -28.35
CA GLY A 179 -2.59 1.75 -27.35
C GLY A 179 -3.85 2.54 -27.02
N PHE A 180 -4.66 1.95 -26.16
CA PHE A 180 -5.83 2.56 -25.56
C PHE A 180 -5.51 2.95 -24.12
N GLN A 181 -5.90 4.16 -23.72
CA GLN A 181 -5.72 4.66 -22.36
C GLN A 181 -7.05 5.03 -21.74
N HIS A 182 -7.22 4.68 -20.47
CA HIS A 182 -8.39 5.01 -19.68
C HIS A 182 -7.96 5.64 -18.36
N CYS A 183 -8.38 6.88 -18.13
CA CYS A 183 -8.22 7.52 -16.83
C CYS A 183 -9.37 7.09 -15.92
N VAL A 184 -9.04 6.42 -14.82
CA VAL A 184 -10.02 6.01 -13.81
C VAL A 184 -10.61 7.25 -13.18
N LYS A 185 -11.94 7.35 -13.19
CA LYS A 185 -12.72 8.46 -12.61
C LYS A 185 -12.77 8.40 -11.07
N TYR A 186 -11.61 8.26 -10.43
CA TYR A 186 -11.46 8.22 -8.98
C TYR A 186 -10.14 8.88 -8.57
N GLU A 187 -10.21 9.80 -7.62
CA GLU A 187 -9.04 10.48 -7.08
C GLU A 187 -8.57 9.77 -5.80
N PHE A 188 -7.36 9.21 -5.84
CA PHE A 188 -6.76 8.52 -4.71
C PHE A 188 -6.05 9.51 -3.79
N GLN A 189 -6.36 9.45 -2.50
CA GLN A 189 -5.68 10.27 -1.51
C GLN A 189 -4.38 9.60 -1.07
N PRO A 190 -3.26 10.34 -1.01
CA PRO A 190 -2.03 9.79 -0.48
C PRO A 190 -2.23 9.35 0.98
N ARG A 191 -1.43 8.37 1.40
CA ARG A 191 -1.34 7.86 2.78
C ARG A 191 -2.62 7.16 3.29
N LYS A 192 -3.56 6.86 2.40
CA LYS A 192 -4.77 6.09 2.68
C LYS A 192 -4.71 4.73 1.97
N TRP A 193 -5.22 3.70 2.63
CA TRP A 193 -5.33 2.36 2.06
C TRP A 193 -6.56 2.25 1.16
N TYR A 194 -6.38 1.59 0.03
CA TYR A 194 -7.44 1.26 -0.92
C TYR A 194 -7.30 -0.18 -1.37
N MET A 195 -8.41 -0.89 -1.50
CA MET A 195 -8.47 -2.10 -2.31
C MET A 195 -8.79 -1.72 -3.74
N LEU A 196 -7.93 -2.10 -4.67
CA LEU A 196 -8.14 -1.91 -6.10
C LEU A 196 -8.43 -3.25 -6.76
N ALA A 197 -9.38 -3.27 -7.69
CA ALA A 197 -9.50 -4.33 -8.67
C ALA A 197 -9.65 -3.73 -10.08
N VAL A 198 -8.79 -4.16 -11.00
CA VAL A 198 -8.88 -3.82 -12.42
C VAL A 198 -9.26 -5.08 -13.17
N VAL A 199 -10.47 -5.09 -13.71
CA VAL A 199 -11.07 -6.22 -14.42
C VAL A 199 -11.05 -5.91 -15.90
N TYR A 200 -10.33 -6.70 -16.67
CA TYR A 200 -10.38 -6.69 -18.13
C TYR A 200 -11.33 -7.80 -18.54
N ILE A 201 -12.39 -7.47 -19.28
CA ILE A 201 -13.39 -8.42 -19.78
C ILE A 201 -13.22 -8.52 -21.29
N TYR A 202 -12.91 -9.70 -21.80
CA TYR A 202 -12.77 -9.91 -23.23
C TYR A 202 -14.06 -10.45 -23.82
N ASN A 203 -14.56 -9.77 -24.84
CA ASN A 203 -15.74 -10.19 -25.58
C ASN A 203 -15.33 -10.48 -27.03
N ARG A 204 -15.76 -11.63 -27.57
CA ARG A 204 -15.47 -12.04 -28.95
C ARG A 204 -16.37 -11.37 -29.98
N TRP A 205 -17.64 -11.17 -29.62
CA TRP A 205 -18.69 -10.68 -30.52
C TRP A 205 -19.07 -9.22 -30.30
N THR A 206 -18.69 -8.66 -29.15
CA THR A 206 -18.97 -7.28 -28.75
C THR A 206 -17.68 -6.60 -28.31
N LYS A 207 -17.76 -5.33 -27.91
CA LYS A 207 -16.61 -4.60 -27.38
C LYS A 207 -16.16 -5.23 -26.07
N SER A 208 -14.85 -5.31 -25.88
CA SER A 208 -14.25 -5.67 -24.59
C SER A 208 -14.45 -4.53 -23.59
N GLU A 209 -14.37 -4.82 -22.30
CA GLU A 209 -14.60 -3.83 -21.24
C GLU A 209 -13.42 -3.78 -20.27
N ILE A 210 -13.24 -2.63 -19.63
CA ILE A 210 -12.35 -2.47 -18.49
C ILE A 210 -13.16 -1.87 -17.35
N LYS A 211 -13.22 -2.56 -16.21
CA LYS A 211 -13.85 -2.07 -14.98
C LYS A 211 -12.79 -1.87 -13.91
N CYS A 212 -12.86 -0.72 -13.25
CA CYS A 212 -12.02 -0.40 -12.11
C CYS A 212 -12.90 -0.25 -10.88
N LEU A 213 -12.67 -1.11 -9.90
CA LEU A 213 -13.37 -1.10 -8.62
C LEU A 213 -12.42 -0.63 -7.52
N VAL A 214 -12.91 0.27 -6.67
CA VAL A 214 -12.18 0.81 -5.51
C VAL A 214 -13.00 0.48 -4.27
N ASN A 215 -12.37 -0.16 -3.28
CA ASN A 215 -13.00 -0.58 -2.02
C ASN A 215 -14.29 -1.41 -2.24
N GLY A 216 -14.24 -2.31 -3.23
CA GLY A 216 -15.35 -3.19 -3.57
C GLY A 216 -16.50 -2.52 -4.35
N GLN A 217 -16.38 -1.26 -4.74
CA GLN A 217 -17.39 -0.51 -5.49
C GLN A 217 -16.89 -0.12 -6.88
N LEU A 218 -17.78 -0.12 -7.88
CA LEU A 218 -17.43 0.31 -9.23
C LEU A 218 -17.12 1.82 -9.25
N ALA A 219 -15.87 2.16 -9.55
CA ALA A 219 -15.42 3.54 -9.62
C ALA A 219 -15.37 4.06 -11.07
N SER A 220 -15.00 3.18 -12.02
CA SER A 220 -14.93 3.55 -13.44
C SER A 220 -15.12 2.34 -14.33
N SER A 221 -15.70 2.55 -15.51
CA SER A 221 -15.86 1.54 -16.55
C SER A 221 -15.65 2.18 -17.92
N THR A 222 -15.13 1.42 -18.87
CA THR A 222 -14.98 1.85 -20.27
C THR A 222 -15.00 0.65 -21.21
N GLU A 223 -15.26 0.92 -22.48
CA GLU A 223 -15.26 -0.08 -23.54
C GLU A 223 -14.02 0.08 -24.43
N MET A 224 -13.50 -1.03 -24.91
CA MET A 224 -12.41 -1.11 -25.85
C MET A 224 -12.84 -2.00 -27.03
N ALA A 225 -12.71 -1.49 -28.25
CA ALA A 225 -13.15 -2.20 -29.47
C ALA A 225 -12.33 -3.47 -29.77
N TRP A 226 -11.30 -3.76 -28.98
CA TRP A 226 -10.37 -4.87 -29.14
C TRP A 226 -9.81 -5.26 -27.76
N PHE A 227 -9.09 -6.37 -27.69
CA PHE A 227 -8.27 -6.75 -26.54
C PHE A 227 -6.82 -7.01 -27.00
N VAL A 228 -5.87 -7.03 -26.06
CA VAL A 228 -4.48 -7.35 -26.40
C VAL A 228 -4.40 -8.84 -26.69
N SER A 229 -4.07 -9.19 -27.93
CA SER A 229 -3.92 -10.56 -28.38
C SER A 229 -2.52 -10.74 -28.95
N THR A 230 -1.73 -11.63 -28.35
CA THR A 230 -0.38 -11.99 -28.80
C THR A 230 -0.02 -13.38 -28.30
N ASN A 231 0.84 -14.07 -29.06
CA ASN A 231 1.45 -15.34 -28.67
C ASN A 231 2.86 -15.14 -28.07
N ASP A 232 3.34 -13.89 -28.01
CA ASP A 232 4.63 -13.57 -27.41
C ASP A 232 4.59 -13.77 -25.89
N VAL A 233 5.74 -14.16 -25.32
CA VAL A 233 5.93 -14.30 -23.88
C VAL A 233 5.87 -12.92 -23.21
N PHE A 234 5.17 -12.85 -22.07
CA PHE A 234 5.15 -11.68 -21.21
C PHE A 234 6.36 -11.72 -20.28
N ASP A 235 7.50 -11.24 -20.77
CA ASP A 235 8.83 -11.29 -20.14
C ASP A 235 9.26 -9.95 -19.51
N LYS A 236 8.41 -8.92 -19.60
CA LYS A 236 8.60 -7.60 -18.98
C LYS A 236 7.49 -7.33 -17.97
N CYS A 237 7.45 -8.16 -16.92
CA CYS A 237 6.42 -8.14 -15.88
C CYS A 237 6.95 -7.63 -14.54
N TYR A 238 6.40 -6.52 -14.05
CA TYR A 238 6.85 -5.81 -12.86
C TYR A 238 5.64 -5.34 -12.04
N ILE A 239 5.74 -5.43 -10.72
CA ILE A 239 4.87 -4.72 -9.79
C ILE A 239 5.66 -3.55 -9.18
N GLY A 240 5.03 -2.39 -9.12
CA GLY A 240 5.63 -1.18 -8.56
C GLY A 240 6.64 -0.48 -9.46
N ALA A 241 6.84 -0.89 -10.72
CA ALA A 241 7.78 -0.25 -11.63
C ALA A 241 7.57 -0.61 -13.12
N THR A 242 8.47 -0.13 -13.96
CA THR A 242 8.66 -0.51 -15.36
C THR A 242 10.07 -1.11 -15.55
N PRO A 243 10.36 -1.78 -16.69
CA PRO A 243 11.67 -2.39 -16.93
C PRO A 243 12.86 -1.42 -16.84
N GLU A 244 12.63 -0.13 -17.06
CA GLU A 244 13.66 0.91 -16.97
C GLU A 244 14.10 1.18 -15.52
N LEU A 245 13.25 0.88 -14.54
CA LEU A 245 13.52 1.00 -13.11
C LEU A 245 14.00 2.40 -12.66
N ASP A 246 13.63 3.44 -13.41
CA ASP A 246 13.96 4.84 -13.12
C ASP A 246 13.09 5.43 -11.99
N GLU A 247 13.62 6.45 -11.31
CA GLU A 247 12.97 7.04 -10.13
C GLU A 247 11.62 7.68 -10.42
N GLU A 248 11.38 8.15 -11.65
CA GLU A 248 10.12 8.78 -12.03
C GLU A 248 8.98 7.77 -12.21
N ARG A 249 9.30 6.47 -12.39
CA ARG A 249 8.33 5.42 -12.69
C ARG A 249 8.14 4.39 -11.59
N VAL A 250 9.01 4.38 -10.57
CA VAL A 250 8.88 3.47 -9.43
C VAL A 250 7.77 3.93 -8.49
N PHE A 251 7.05 2.96 -7.95
CA PHE A 251 6.03 3.18 -6.95
C PHE A 251 6.66 3.55 -5.61
N CYS A 252 6.05 4.51 -4.91
CA CYS A 252 6.41 4.87 -3.56
C CYS A 252 5.19 4.66 -2.64
N GLY A 253 5.29 3.72 -1.73
CA GLY A 253 4.15 3.33 -0.89
C GLY A 253 4.21 1.87 -0.43
N GLN A 254 3.04 1.31 -0.17
CA GLN A 254 2.88 -0.06 0.28
C GLN A 254 1.85 -0.81 -0.58
N MET A 255 2.07 -2.11 -0.79
CA MET A 255 1.10 -3.00 -1.41
C MET A 255 0.99 -4.32 -0.65
N SER A 256 -0.19 -4.92 -0.64
CA SER A 256 -0.45 -6.25 -0.05
C SER A 256 -1.48 -7.02 -0.84
N ALA A 257 -1.48 -8.35 -0.67
CA ALA A 257 -2.42 -9.27 -1.30
C ALA A 257 -2.56 -9.00 -2.82
N ILE A 258 -1.40 -9.04 -3.51
CA ILE A 258 -1.33 -8.80 -4.95
C ILE A 258 -1.74 -10.09 -5.66
N TYR A 259 -2.90 -10.07 -6.32
CA TYR A 259 -3.43 -11.21 -7.07
C TYR A 259 -3.63 -10.87 -8.54
N LEU A 260 -3.39 -11.86 -9.38
CA LEU A 260 -3.71 -11.84 -10.80
C LEU A 260 -4.53 -13.09 -11.13
N PHE A 261 -5.81 -12.90 -11.37
CA PHE A 261 -6.74 -13.96 -11.74
C PHE A 261 -6.82 -14.07 -13.27
N SER A 262 -6.80 -15.30 -13.79
CA SER A 262 -7.02 -15.58 -15.22
C SER A 262 -8.49 -15.50 -15.64
N GLU A 263 -9.30 -14.76 -14.89
CA GLU A 263 -10.73 -14.60 -15.09
C GLU A 263 -11.13 -13.14 -14.82
N ALA A 264 -12.17 -12.68 -15.52
CA ALA A 264 -12.83 -11.42 -15.23
C ALA A 264 -13.79 -11.61 -14.03
N LEU A 265 -13.35 -11.21 -12.85
CA LEU A 265 -14.15 -11.30 -11.64
C LEU A 265 -15.35 -10.36 -11.70
N THR A 266 -16.48 -10.83 -11.17
CA THR A 266 -17.70 -10.04 -11.04
C THR A 266 -17.58 -9.00 -9.92
N THR A 267 -18.39 -7.94 -10.01
CA THR A 267 -18.50 -6.93 -8.93
C THR A 267 -18.85 -7.56 -7.58
N HIS A 268 -19.69 -8.61 -7.56
CA HIS A 268 -20.06 -9.31 -6.33
C HIS A 268 -18.88 -10.05 -5.70
N GLN A 269 -18.07 -10.76 -6.49
CA GLN A 269 -16.86 -11.42 -6.01
C GLN A 269 -15.88 -10.41 -5.41
N ILE A 270 -15.65 -9.30 -6.12
CA ILE A 270 -14.72 -8.25 -5.66
C ILE A 270 -15.25 -7.57 -4.39
N CYS A 271 -16.55 -7.30 -4.31
CA CYS A 271 -17.17 -6.75 -3.10
C CYS A 271 -17.03 -7.71 -1.91
N ALA A 272 -17.23 -9.02 -2.13
CA ALA A 272 -17.03 -10.03 -1.11
C ALA A 272 -15.56 -10.05 -0.63
N MET A 273 -14.60 -10.04 -1.55
CA MET A 273 -13.17 -9.96 -1.22
C MET A 273 -12.84 -8.72 -0.37
N HIS A 274 -13.40 -7.55 -0.71
CA HIS A 274 -13.19 -6.33 0.07
C HIS A 274 -13.74 -6.44 1.50
N ARG A 275 -14.92 -7.07 1.67
CA ARG A 275 -15.57 -7.25 2.98
C ARG A 275 -14.81 -8.19 3.91
N LEU A 276 -14.02 -9.12 3.37
CA LEU A 276 -13.10 -9.94 4.18
C LEU A 276 -11.99 -9.10 4.82
N GLY A 277 -11.75 -7.89 4.28
CA GLY A 277 -10.82 -6.92 4.83
C GLY A 277 -9.37 -7.18 4.43
N PRO A 278 -8.48 -6.24 4.77
CA PRO A 278 -7.08 -6.28 4.35
C PRO A 278 -6.22 -7.32 5.10
N GLY A 279 -6.73 -7.91 6.18
CA GLY A 279 -6.05 -8.96 6.94
C GLY A 279 -6.38 -10.39 6.47
N TYR A 280 -7.27 -10.55 5.50
CA TYR A 280 -7.65 -11.87 4.98
C TYR A 280 -6.52 -12.50 4.17
N LYS A 281 -6.14 -13.74 4.53
CA LYS A 281 -5.07 -14.54 3.91
C LYS A 281 -5.64 -15.84 3.36
#